data_AF-A0A553S7P2-F1
#
_entry.id   AF-A0A553S7P2-F1
#
_cell.length_a   1.000
_cell.length_b   1.000
_cell.length_c   1.000
_cell.angle_alpha   90.00
_cell.angle_beta   90.00
_cell.angle_gamma   90.00
#
_symmetry.space_group_name_H-M   'P 1'
#
loop_
_entity.id
_entity.type
_entity.pdbx_description
1 polymer ?
#
loop_
_entity_poly.entity_id
_entity_poly.type
_entity_poly.pdbx_seq_one_letter_code
_entity_poly.pdbx_strand_id
1 'polypeptide(L)'
;MKIIIVGGVAGGMSAATRLRRLMEDAEIIVLEKGPFVSFANCGLPYYVSGEIADRDALLVQTPESLNARFNLDVRPFHEVTAISSENKTVTIKNEEGSFEESYDKLILSPGAKPLIPEMSGLAEATNVYSLRNVPDLDQIMTALEDKPAKATVVGAGFIGLEMAENLKSRGLEVTVIERAPHVLPPLDEEMAAFVQNELVRNDIRVITGESAQSFSDQGKKITLTNDEEVASDLTILSVGVRPENTLAQQAGLATGLGDGIVVDETYQTSAPDIYAVGDAIVVKQQVSGEDALISLASPANRQGRQVADVIAGLARTNRGSIGTAIVRVFDLAAASTGLSERVVKQLGLNYQVVHVSGKDHAGYYPGASDVTLKLVFEPKTGKIYGAQGVGEKGVDKRIDILATAIKGGLTIFDLPELEFTYAPPFGSAKDPINMLGYAAINLAEGISDSIQWYQLKEEQKNGSQLLDVRNPGELANGRFPGAINLPLNQLRERISELDPTKNYVVSCHSGLRSYVAERLLKQKGFNVKNLDGAFALYKTVRPEELIYE
;
A
#
# COMPACT_ATOMS: atom_id res chain seq x y z
N MET A 1 -20.44 -32.00 -13.37
CA MET A 1 -19.05 -31.52 -13.33
C MET A 1 -18.66 -31.36 -11.88
N LYS A 2 -17.51 -31.90 -11.48
CA LYS A 2 -16.97 -31.81 -10.12
C LYS A 2 -15.82 -30.81 -10.07
N ILE A 3 -15.94 -29.80 -9.23
CA ILE A 3 -14.99 -28.70 -9.10
C ILE A 3 -14.45 -28.69 -7.67
N ILE A 4 -13.14 -28.85 -7.53
CA ILE A 4 -12.44 -28.73 -6.25
C ILE A 4 -11.75 -27.38 -6.15
N ILE A 5 -11.86 -26.73 -4.99
CA ILE A 5 -11.26 -25.45 -4.69
C ILE A 5 -10.40 -25.61 -3.44
N VAL A 6 -9.11 -25.27 -3.54
CA VAL A 6 -8.15 -25.35 -2.44
C VAL A 6 -7.95 -23.96 -1.85
N GLY A 7 -8.38 -23.79 -0.59
CA GLY A 7 -8.38 -22.52 0.14
C GLY A 7 -9.78 -21.86 0.16
N GLY A 8 -10.34 -21.67 1.36
CA GLY A 8 -11.72 -21.26 1.58
C GLY A 8 -11.93 -19.79 1.96
N VAL A 9 -10.97 -18.91 1.65
CA VAL A 9 -11.01 -17.48 2.00
C VAL A 9 -11.29 -16.63 0.74
N ALA A 10 -10.52 -15.56 0.48
CA ALA A 10 -10.87 -14.53 -0.51
C ALA A 10 -11.08 -15.07 -1.94
N GLY A 11 -10.03 -15.62 -2.56
CA GLY A 11 -10.10 -16.10 -3.95
C GLY A 11 -11.02 -17.31 -4.12
N GLY A 12 -10.80 -18.34 -3.30
CA GLY A 12 -11.54 -19.59 -3.38
C GLY A 12 -13.03 -19.44 -3.08
N MET A 13 -13.43 -18.71 -2.04
CA MET A 13 -14.86 -18.54 -1.75
C MET A 13 -15.56 -17.63 -2.77
N SER A 14 -14.86 -16.60 -3.28
CA SER A 14 -15.39 -15.78 -4.38
C SER A 14 -15.64 -16.63 -5.63
N ALA A 15 -14.75 -17.58 -5.94
CA ALA A 15 -14.95 -18.54 -7.02
C ALA A 15 -16.11 -19.51 -6.75
N ALA A 16 -16.13 -20.14 -5.57
CA ALA A 16 -17.15 -21.13 -5.19
C ALA A 16 -18.57 -20.57 -5.27
N THR A 17 -18.80 -19.42 -4.63
CA THR A 17 -20.14 -18.81 -4.61
C THR A 17 -20.55 -18.32 -6.00
N ARG A 18 -19.61 -17.86 -6.84
CA ARG A 18 -19.93 -17.50 -8.23
C ARG A 18 -20.24 -18.72 -9.07
N LEU A 19 -19.47 -19.80 -8.95
CA LEU A 19 -19.70 -21.04 -9.69
C LEU A 19 -21.09 -21.58 -9.42
N ARG A 20 -21.55 -21.63 -8.16
CA ARG A 20 -22.93 -22.05 -7.87
C ARG A 20 -23.96 -21.22 -8.64
N ARG A 21 -23.82 -19.88 -8.63
CA ARG A 21 -24.74 -18.98 -9.36
C ARG A 21 -24.73 -19.17 -10.89
N LEU A 22 -23.77 -19.91 -11.44
CA LEU A 22 -23.64 -20.19 -12.87
C LEU A 22 -23.92 -21.65 -13.23
N MET A 23 -23.72 -22.58 -12.29
CA MET A 23 -23.70 -24.02 -12.54
C MET A 23 -24.41 -24.74 -11.39
N GLU A 24 -25.74 -24.73 -11.41
CA GLU A 24 -26.56 -25.30 -10.33
C GLU A 24 -26.35 -26.82 -10.16
N ASP A 25 -26.04 -27.54 -11.24
CA ASP A 25 -25.80 -28.99 -11.19
C ASP A 25 -24.33 -29.37 -10.92
N ALA A 26 -23.43 -28.39 -10.74
CA ALA A 26 -22.04 -28.68 -10.42
C ALA A 26 -21.89 -29.14 -8.96
N GLU A 27 -21.05 -30.15 -8.75
CA GLU A 27 -20.56 -30.52 -7.43
C GLU A 27 -19.37 -29.60 -7.13
N ILE A 28 -19.46 -28.77 -6.09
CA ILE A 28 -18.45 -27.77 -5.75
C ILE A 28 -17.97 -28.05 -4.33
N ILE A 29 -16.72 -28.49 -4.22
CA ILE A 29 -16.07 -28.82 -2.95
C ILE A 29 -15.01 -27.76 -2.66
N VAL A 30 -15.07 -27.16 -1.47
CA VAL A 30 -14.05 -26.23 -0.96
C VAL A 30 -13.31 -26.90 0.19
N LEU A 31 -12.00 -27.05 0.03
CA LEU A 31 -11.11 -27.66 1.01
C LEU A 31 -10.30 -26.56 1.70
N GLU A 32 -10.42 -26.47 3.03
CA GLU A 32 -9.70 -25.51 3.85
C GLU A 32 -8.90 -26.25 4.92
N LYS A 33 -7.59 -25.97 5.00
CA LYS A 33 -6.72 -26.57 6.01
C LYS A 33 -7.06 -26.06 7.41
N GLY A 34 -7.39 -24.78 7.51
CA GLY A 34 -7.73 -24.14 8.77
C GLY A 34 -9.13 -24.48 9.29
N PRO A 35 -9.44 -24.01 10.52
CA PRO A 35 -10.75 -24.18 11.15
C PRO A 35 -11.85 -23.31 10.52
N PHE A 36 -11.48 -22.19 9.87
CA PHE A 36 -12.43 -21.17 9.43
C PHE A 36 -12.31 -20.89 7.94
N VAL A 37 -13.46 -20.65 7.31
CA VAL A 37 -13.59 -20.16 5.94
C VAL A 37 -14.12 -18.74 5.94
N SER A 38 -13.85 -17.97 4.89
CA SER A 38 -14.40 -16.61 4.72
C SER A 38 -14.22 -15.68 5.93
N PHE A 39 -13.14 -15.83 6.69
CA PHE A 39 -12.86 -14.91 7.79
C PHE A 39 -12.27 -13.59 7.29
N ALA A 40 -12.43 -12.53 8.08
CA ALA A 40 -11.98 -11.19 7.74
C ALA A 40 -10.50 -11.00 8.13
N ASN A 41 -9.58 -11.48 7.28
CA ASN A 41 -8.13 -11.35 7.50
C ASN A 41 -7.70 -9.91 7.84
N CYS A 42 -8.28 -8.92 7.15
CA CYS A 42 -7.97 -7.49 7.34
C CYS A 42 -8.52 -6.94 8.67
N GLY A 43 -9.44 -7.65 9.32
CA GLY A 43 -9.98 -7.28 10.63
C GLY A 43 -9.11 -7.75 11.81
N LEU A 44 -8.16 -8.68 11.58
CA LEU A 44 -7.41 -9.31 12.66
C LEU A 44 -6.63 -8.29 13.52
N PRO A 45 -5.88 -7.31 12.97
CA PRO A 45 -5.19 -6.30 13.79
C PRO A 45 -6.15 -5.46 14.65
N TYR A 46 -7.33 -5.14 14.13
CA TYR A 46 -8.31 -4.31 14.85
C TYR A 46 -9.02 -5.05 16.00
N TYR A 47 -9.03 -6.38 15.97
CA TYR A 47 -9.41 -7.18 17.15
C TYR A 47 -8.30 -7.15 18.21
N VAL A 48 -7.03 -7.05 17.79
CA VAL A 48 -5.90 -6.91 18.72
C VAL A 48 -6.01 -5.65 19.56
N SER A 49 -6.59 -4.53 19.11
CA SER A 49 -6.84 -3.37 19.99
C SER A 49 -8.15 -3.48 20.78
N GLY A 50 -9.12 -4.25 20.27
CA GLY A 50 -10.50 -4.28 20.78
C GLY A 50 -11.43 -3.29 20.08
N GLU A 51 -10.97 -2.59 19.03
CA GLU A 51 -11.84 -1.77 18.17
C GLU A 51 -12.90 -2.64 17.49
N ILE A 52 -12.51 -3.83 17.01
CA ILE A 52 -13.44 -4.93 16.79
C ILE A 52 -13.57 -5.68 18.12
N ALA A 53 -14.68 -5.46 18.82
CA ALA A 53 -14.89 -6.03 20.15
C ALA A 53 -15.28 -7.52 20.11
N ASP A 54 -15.96 -7.96 19.05
CA ASP A 54 -16.50 -9.31 18.93
C ASP A 54 -15.66 -10.14 17.95
N ARG A 55 -15.11 -11.26 18.42
CA ARG A 55 -14.32 -12.20 17.60
C ARG A 55 -15.17 -12.81 16.49
N ASP A 56 -16.45 -13.06 16.76
CA ASP A 56 -17.35 -13.71 15.79
C ASP A 56 -17.69 -12.77 14.62
N ALA A 57 -17.52 -11.45 14.79
CA ALA A 57 -17.61 -10.49 13.68
C ALA A 57 -16.52 -10.70 12.61
N LEU A 58 -15.43 -11.39 12.95
CA LEU A 58 -14.39 -11.77 12.00
C LEU A 58 -14.81 -13.00 11.17
N LEU A 59 -15.82 -13.77 11.58
CA LEU A 59 -16.29 -14.98 10.91
C LEU A 59 -17.47 -14.64 9.99
N VAL A 60 -17.17 -14.18 8.77
CA VAL A 60 -18.20 -13.61 7.87
C VAL A 60 -19.21 -14.66 7.39
N GLN A 61 -18.80 -15.93 7.23
CA GLN A 61 -19.66 -17.04 6.83
C GLN A 61 -19.25 -18.33 7.54
N THR A 62 -20.20 -19.26 7.68
CA THR A 62 -19.95 -20.63 8.16
C THR A 62 -20.19 -21.65 7.06
N PRO A 63 -19.59 -22.87 7.13
CA PRO A 63 -19.88 -23.96 6.20
C PRO A 63 -21.38 -24.24 6.03
N GLU A 64 -22.15 -24.23 7.13
CA GLU A 64 -23.60 -24.49 7.12
C GLU A 64 -24.34 -23.39 6.37
N SER A 65 -23.99 -22.12 6.61
CA SER A 65 -24.60 -20.99 5.93
C SER A 65 -24.30 -20.98 4.41
N LEU A 66 -23.09 -21.40 4.03
CA LEU A 66 -22.66 -21.54 2.64
C LEU A 66 -23.34 -22.71 1.96
N ASN A 67 -23.51 -23.83 2.65
CA ASN A 67 -24.28 -24.97 2.16
C ASN A 67 -25.75 -24.60 1.96
N ALA A 68 -26.40 -24.01 2.97
CA ALA A 68 -27.82 -23.65 2.88
C ALA A 68 -28.11 -22.64 1.76
N ARG A 69 -27.20 -21.68 1.53
CA ARG A 69 -27.39 -20.63 0.52
C ARG A 69 -26.94 -21.02 -0.88
N PHE A 70 -25.86 -21.79 -0.99
CA PHE A 70 -25.16 -22.04 -2.25
C PHE A 70 -24.88 -23.52 -2.51
N ASN A 71 -25.46 -24.44 -1.74
CA ASN A 71 -25.25 -25.88 -1.88
C ASN A 71 -23.76 -26.23 -2.08
N LEU A 72 -22.88 -25.59 -1.30
CA LEU A 72 -21.44 -25.84 -1.32
C LEU A 72 -21.10 -26.92 -0.30
N ASP A 73 -20.23 -27.86 -0.68
CA ASP A 73 -19.58 -28.76 0.24
C ASP A 73 -18.30 -28.08 0.72
N VAL A 74 -18.30 -27.58 1.96
CA VAL A 74 -17.18 -26.82 2.53
C VAL A 74 -16.60 -27.62 3.68
N ARG A 75 -15.33 -27.99 3.57
CA ARG A 75 -14.65 -28.91 4.48
C ARG A 75 -13.46 -28.20 5.15
N PRO A 76 -13.64 -27.54 6.31
CA PRO A 76 -12.54 -27.12 7.18
C PRO A 76 -11.72 -28.31 7.69
N PHE A 77 -10.50 -28.08 8.16
CA PHE A 77 -9.56 -29.13 8.59
C PHE A 77 -9.23 -30.20 7.52
N HIS A 78 -9.38 -29.86 6.24
CA HIS A 78 -9.03 -30.73 5.11
C HIS A 78 -7.88 -30.09 4.33
N GLU A 79 -6.66 -30.58 4.59
CA GLU A 79 -5.45 -30.14 3.92
C GLU A 79 -5.23 -30.94 2.64
N VAL A 80 -5.14 -30.26 1.49
CA VAL A 80 -4.63 -30.90 0.28
C VAL A 80 -3.11 -31.01 0.40
N THR A 81 -2.58 -32.21 0.23
CA THR A 81 -1.15 -32.52 0.41
C THR A 81 -0.46 -32.91 -0.89
N ALA A 82 -1.20 -33.32 -1.92
CA ALA A 82 -0.65 -33.62 -3.24
C ALA A 82 -1.71 -33.43 -4.34
N ILE A 83 -1.25 -33.18 -5.56
CA ILE A 83 -2.08 -33.10 -6.77
C ILE A 83 -1.52 -34.08 -7.80
N SER A 84 -2.37 -34.96 -8.32
CA SER A 84 -2.09 -35.74 -9.53
C SER A 84 -2.82 -35.11 -10.70
N SER A 85 -2.11 -34.35 -11.54
CA SER A 85 -2.68 -33.70 -12.72
C SER A 85 -3.06 -34.71 -13.81
N GLU A 86 -2.28 -35.78 -13.97
CA GLU A 86 -2.54 -36.86 -14.95
C GLU A 86 -3.81 -37.65 -14.61
N ASN A 87 -3.97 -38.04 -13.33
CA ASN A 87 -5.13 -38.82 -12.87
C ASN A 87 -6.32 -37.94 -12.48
N LYS A 88 -6.15 -36.62 -12.47
CA LYS A 88 -7.13 -35.63 -12.00
C LYS A 88 -7.65 -35.90 -10.60
N THR A 89 -6.74 -36.14 -9.66
CA THR A 89 -7.04 -36.35 -8.24
C THR A 89 -6.23 -35.42 -7.35
N VAL A 90 -6.77 -35.15 -6.16
CA VAL A 90 -6.04 -34.51 -5.06
C VAL A 90 -5.99 -35.45 -3.87
N THR A 91 -4.86 -35.49 -3.16
CA THR A 91 -4.74 -36.19 -1.88
C THR A 91 -5.09 -35.22 -0.76
N ILE A 92 -6.03 -35.62 0.10
CA ILE A 92 -6.56 -34.82 1.20
C ILE A 92 -6.22 -35.51 2.51
N LYS A 93 -5.77 -34.74 3.49
CA LYS A 93 -5.52 -35.17 4.86
C LYS A 93 -6.45 -34.44 5.83
N ASN A 94 -7.10 -35.19 6.71
CA ASN A 94 -7.90 -34.68 7.81
C ASN A 94 -7.62 -35.51 9.09
N GLU A 95 -8.45 -35.37 10.12
CA GLU A 95 -8.30 -36.12 11.38
C GLU A 95 -8.53 -37.63 11.23
N GLU A 96 -9.31 -38.06 10.23
CA GLU A 96 -9.65 -39.47 9.99
C GLU A 96 -8.57 -40.21 9.16
N GLY A 97 -7.72 -39.48 8.46
CA GLY A 97 -6.61 -40.03 7.69
C GLY A 97 -6.36 -39.30 6.38
N SER A 98 -5.84 -40.04 5.39
CA SER A 98 -5.54 -39.53 4.06
C SER A 98 -6.36 -40.30 3.01
N PHE A 99 -6.97 -39.58 2.08
CA PHE A 99 -7.76 -40.16 0.98
C PHE A 99 -7.62 -39.32 -0.30
N GLU A 100 -8.09 -39.86 -1.42
CA GLU A 100 -8.09 -39.16 -2.71
C GLU A 100 -9.49 -38.71 -3.11
N GLU A 101 -9.57 -37.57 -3.78
CA GLU A 101 -10.79 -37.03 -4.37
C GLU A 101 -10.53 -36.63 -5.82
N SER A 102 -11.40 -37.02 -6.75
CA SER A 102 -11.27 -36.68 -8.17
C SER A 102 -11.87 -35.31 -8.50
N TYR A 103 -11.41 -34.69 -9.58
CA TYR A 103 -11.95 -33.43 -10.08
C TYR A 103 -12.07 -33.40 -11.60
N ASP A 104 -13.05 -32.66 -12.11
CA ASP A 104 -13.06 -32.22 -13.52
C ASP A 104 -12.28 -30.91 -13.68
N LYS A 105 -12.35 -30.03 -12.65
CA LYS A 105 -11.67 -28.73 -12.59
C LYS A 105 -11.12 -28.50 -11.18
N LEU A 106 -9.90 -27.97 -11.08
CA LEU A 106 -9.25 -27.64 -9.82
C LEU A 106 -8.91 -26.15 -9.77
N ILE A 107 -9.23 -25.47 -8.68
CA ILE A 107 -8.85 -24.07 -8.44
C ILE A 107 -7.93 -24.01 -7.22
N LEU A 108 -6.71 -23.51 -7.41
CA LEU A 108 -5.75 -23.24 -6.36
C LEU A 108 -5.88 -21.79 -5.89
N SER A 109 -6.30 -21.59 -4.64
CA SER A 109 -6.30 -20.30 -3.94
C SER A 109 -5.64 -20.40 -2.55
N PRO A 110 -4.43 -20.99 -2.42
CA PRO A 110 -3.80 -21.23 -1.12
C PRO A 110 -3.29 -19.94 -0.44
N GLY A 111 -3.29 -18.82 -1.15
CA GLY A 111 -2.84 -17.52 -0.65
C GLY A 111 -1.32 -17.42 -0.53
N ALA A 112 -0.87 -16.67 0.48
CA ALA A 112 0.54 -16.48 0.79
C ALA A 112 0.81 -16.81 2.25
N LYS A 113 2.04 -17.21 2.57
CA LYS A 113 2.52 -17.48 3.93
C LYS A 113 3.47 -16.37 4.41
N PRO A 114 3.49 -16.04 5.72
CA PRO A 114 4.47 -15.11 6.28
C PRO A 114 5.89 -15.56 5.95
N LEU A 115 6.73 -14.60 5.59
CA LEU A 115 8.16 -14.85 5.44
C LEU A 115 8.80 -14.93 6.83
N ILE A 116 9.31 -16.11 7.18
CA ILE A 116 10.11 -16.30 8.40
C ILE A 116 11.59 -16.32 8.00
N PRO A 117 12.39 -15.29 8.34
CA PRO A 117 13.81 -15.28 8.03
C PRO A 117 14.57 -16.26 8.91
N GLU A 118 15.63 -16.86 8.38
CA GLU A 118 16.59 -17.61 9.21
C GLU A 118 17.39 -16.62 10.06
N MET A 119 17.13 -16.61 11.37
CA MET A 119 17.81 -15.76 12.35
C MET A 119 18.22 -16.60 13.55
N SER A 120 19.44 -16.38 14.05
CA SER A 120 19.93 -17.09 15.24
C SER A 120 19.03 -16.81 16.43
N GLY A 121 18.67 -17.85 17.19
CA GLY A 121 17.83 -17.74 18.39
C GLY A 121 16.32 -17.60 18.14
N LEU A 122 15.88 -17.48 16.87
CA LEU A 122 14.46 -17.33 16.55
C LEU A 122 13.66 -18.62 16.85
N ALA A 123 14.26 -19.80 16.62
CA ALA A 123 13.60 -21.08 16.86
C ALA A 123 13.36 -21.34 18.36
N GLU A 124 14.19 -20.75 19.22
CA GLU A 124 14.10 -20.80 20.68
C GLU A 124 13.23 -19.68 21.27
N ALA A 125 12.81 -18.71 20.46
CA ALA A 125 12.00 -17.59 20.90
C ALA A 125 10.56 -18.02 21.18
N THR A 126 10.03 -17.64 22.35
CA THR A 126 8.68 -18.05 22.79
C THR A 126 7.65 -16.93 22.68
N ASN A 127 8.10 -15.72 22.38
CA ASN A 127 7.30 -14.50 22.35
C ASN A 127 7.20 -13.87 20.94
N VAL A 128 7.51 -14.64 19.89
CA VAL A 128 7.54 -14.15 18.51
C VAL A 128 6.39 -14.75 17.72
N TYR A 129 5.57 -13.88 17.11
CA TYR A 129 4.36 -14.27 16.40
C TYR A 129 4.32 -13.67 15.00
N SER A 130 3.59 -14.31 14.10
CA SER A 130 3.17 -13.74 12.81
C SER A 130 1.64 -13.72 12.76
N LEU A 131 1.04 -12.87 11.93
CA LEU A 131 -0.42 -12.77 11.84
C LEU A 131 -0.90 -13.02 10.41
N ARG A 132 -1.52 -14.18 10.17
CA ARG A 132 -2.18 -14.53 8.88
C ARG A 132 -3.62 -14.96 9.06
N ASN A 133 -3.93 -15.69 10.13
CA ASN A 133 -5.23 -16.32 10.34
C ASN A 133 -5.75 -16.13 11.77
N VAL A 134 -6.97 -16.63 12.02
CA VAL A 134 -7.60 -16.52 13.35
C VAL A 134 -6.84 -17.30 14.43
N PRO A 135 -6.36 -18.55 14.23
CA PRO A 135 -5.47 -19.20 15.18
C PRO A 135 -4.22 -18.39 15.56
N ASP A 136 -3.59 -17.70 14.61
CA ASP A 136 -2.45 -16.82 14.90
C ASP A 136 -2.86 -15.64 15.80
N LEU A 137 -4.03 -15.06 15.51
CA LEU A 137 -4.63 -14.00 16.33
C LEU A 137 -4.91 -14.50 17.75
N ASP A 138 -5.48 -15.70 17.89
CA ASP A 138 -5.78 -16.30 19.19
C ASP A 138 -4.49 -16.48 20.02
N GLN A 139 -3.38 -16.92 19.40
CA GLN A 139 -2.08 -17.02 20.07
C GLN A 139 -1.56 -15.66 20.56
N ILE A 140 -1.66 -14.62 19.73
CA ILE A 140 -1.26 -13.25 20.10
C ILE A 140 -2.14 -12.75 21.26
N MET A 141 -3.44 -13.02 21.21
CA MET A 141 -4.38 -12.62 22.26
C MET A 141 -4.10 -13.33 23.58
N THR A 142 -3.77 -14.62 23.56
CA THR A 142 -3.30 -15.36 24.74
C THR A 142 -2.01 -14.75 25.30
N ALA A 143 -1.03 -14.43 24.44
CA ALA A 143 0.22 -13.80 24.87
C ALA A 143 0.00 -12.42 25.53
N LEU A 144 -1.07 -11.71 25.13
CA LEU A 144 -1.44 -10.43 25.75
C LEU A 144 -2.07 -10.59 27.14
N GLU A 145 -2.55 -11.77 27.53
CA GLU A 145 -3.10 -12.03 28.88
C GLU A 145 -2.04 -11.91 29.97
N ASP A 146 -0.77 -12.20 29.63
CA ASP A 146 0.40 -12.03 30.51
C ASP A 146 0.80 -10.56 30.71
N LYS A 147 0.05 -9.62 30.12
CA LYS A 147 0.25 -8.16 30.22
C LYS A 147 1.69 -7.73 29.87
N PRO A 148 2.17 -8.03 28.65
CA PRO A 148 3.45 -7.53 28.18
C PRO A 148 3.48 -6.00 28.24
N ALA A 149 4.64 -5.43 28.62
CA ALA A 149 4.82 -4.00 28.69
C ALA A 149 5.39 -3.45 27.36
N LYS A 150 6.25 -4.23 26.70
CA LYS A 150 6.97 -3.83 25.48
C LYS A 150 6.62 -4.74 24.31
N ALA A 151 6.29 -4.15 23.17
CA ALA A 151 6.17 -4.88 21.92
C ALA A 151 7.15 -4.38 20.86
N THR A 152 7.67 -5.32 20.08
CA THR A 152 8.48 -5.00 18.89
C THR A 152 7.79 -5.50 17.63
N VAL A 153 7.66 -4.65 16.63
CA VAL A 153 7.18 -5.04 15.29
C VAL A 153 8.36 -5.01 14.33
N VAL A 154 8.67 -6.15 13.73
CA VAL A 154 9.73 -6.27 12.72
C VAL A 154 9.10 -6.25 11.34
N GLY A 155 9.34 -5.18 10.60
CA GLY A 155 8.74 -4.85 9.30
C GLY A 155 7.64 -3.80 9.44
N ALA A 156 7.78 -2.70 8.72
CA ALA A 156 6.89 -1.54 8.69
C ALA A 156 6.07 -1.46 7.39
N GLY A 157 5.66 -2.62 6.86
CA GLY A 157 4.63 -2.69 5.80
C GLY A 157 3.22 -2.46 6.37
N PHE A 158 2.20 -2.60 5.52
CA PHE A 158 0.78 -2.42 5.88
C PHE A 158 0.40 -3.10 7.22
N ILE A 159 0.56 -4.42 7.31
CA ILE A 159 0.21 -5.22 8.50
C ILE A 159 1.06 -4.80 9.71
N GLY A 160 2.35 -4.51 9.52
CA GLY A 160 3.24 -4.11 10.60
C GLY A 160 2.81 -2.80 11.24
N LEU A 161 2.43 -1.81 10.43
CA LEU A 161 1.92 -0.54 10.93
C LEU A 161 0.55 -0.67 11.61
N GLU A 162 -0.36 -1.47 11.05
CA GLU A 162 -1.64 -1.79 11.70
C GLU A 162 -1.40 -2.45 13.07
N MET A 163 -0.48 -3.41 13.16
CA MET A 163 -0.14 -4.05 14.44
C MET A 163 0.52 -3.09 15.42
N ALA A 164 1.41 -2.21 14.95
CA ALA A 164 2.04 -1.21 15.80
C ALA A 164 1.01 -0.25 16.41
N GLU A 165 0.07 0.25 15.61
CA GLU A 165 -1.04 1.08 16.07
C GLU A 165 -1.90 0.33 17.10
N ASN A 166 -2.35 -0.89 16.77
CA ASN A 166 -3.28 -1.63 17.63
C ASN A 166 -2.65 -2.08 18.97
N LEU A 167 -1.35 -2.41 18.98
CA LEU A 167 -0.60 -2.70 20.20
C LEU A 167 -0.40 -1.43 21.03
N LYS A 168 -0.15 -0.28 20.40
CA LYS A 168 -0.05 1.00 21.09
C LYS A 168 -1.37 1.41 21.74
N SER A 169 -2.49 1.23 21.04
CA SER A 169 -3.84 1.48 21.58
C SER A 169 -4.16 0.60 22.79
N ARG A 170 -3.53 -0.57 22.92
CA ARG A 170 -3.59 -1.43 24.12
C ARG A 170 -2.71 -0.95 25.28
N GLY A 171 -1.92 0.11 25.09
CA GLY A 171 -1.08 0.70 26.12
C GLY A 171 0.35 0.16 26.19
N LEU A 172 0.80 -0.63 25.21
CA LEU A 172 2.17 -1.13 25.17
C LEU A 172 3.16 -0.04 24.71
N GLU A 173 4.40 -0.12 25.17
CA GLU A 173 5.53 0.57 24.56
C GLU A 173 5.92 -0.16 23.28
N VAL A 174 5.82 0.50 22.13
CA VAL A 174 6.01 -0.15 20.82
C VAL A 174 7.25 0.38 20.12
N THR A 175 8.09 -0.54 19.66
CA THR A 175 9.21 -0.28 18.75
C THR A 175 8.93 -0.92 17.38
N VAL A 176 9.09 -0.16 16.30
CA VAL A 176 9.01 -0.65 14.92
C VAL A 176 10.42 -0.67 14.32
N ILE A 177 10.83 -1.82 13.79
CA ILE A 177 12.12 -2.00 13.11
C ILE A 177 11.85 -2.24 11.63
N GLU A 178 12.45 -1.46 10.75
CA GLU A 178 12.33 -1.58 9.30
C GLU A 178 13.70 -1.56 8.64
N ARG A 179 13.92 -2.51 7.72
CA ARG A 179 15.17 -2.62 6.97
C ARG A 179 15.28 -1.52 5.91
N ALA A 180 14.17 -1.14 5.30
CA ALA A 180 14.15 -0.05 4.34
C ALA A 180 14.52 1.30 5.01
N PRO A 181 14.98 2.30 4.23
CA PRO A 181 15.32 3.62 4.77
C PRO A 181 14.14 4.38 5.39
N HIS A 182 12.91 3.97 5.13
CA HIS A 182 11.68 4.57 5.64
C HIS A 182 10.59 3.51 5.83
N VAL A 183 9.60 3.83 6.66
CA VAL A 183 8.39 3.00 6.83
C VAL A 183 7.53 2.97 5.58
N LEU A 184 6.63 1.99 5.48
CA LEU A 184 5.71 1.78 4.36
C LEU A 184 6.40 1.83 2.98
N PRO A 185 7.32 0.88 2.67
CA PRO A 185 8.13 0.88 1.44
C PRO A 185 7.41 1.01 0.07
N PRO A 186 6.10 0.72 -0.06
CA PRO A 186 5.33 1.02 -1.26
C PRO A 186 5.15 2.52 -1.56
N LEU A 187 5.27 3.40 -0.56
CA LEU A 187 5.34 4.85 -0.78
C LEU A 187 6.76 5.28 -1.15
N ASP A 188 6.88 6.46 -1.76
CA ASP A 188 8.18 7.12 -1.87
C ASP A 188 8.50 7.86 -0.55
N GLU A 189 9.79 8.15 -0.34
CA GLU A 189 10.35 8.64 0.92
C GLU A 189 9.58 9.85 1.49
N GLU A 190 9.27 10.84 0.64
CA GLU A 190 8.61 12.07 1.09
C GLU A 190 7.17 11.87 1.53
N MET A 191 6.49 10.86 0.98
CA MET A 191 5.14 10.50 1.38
C MET A 191 5.16 9.63 2.63
N ALA A 192 6.15 8.73 2.75
CA ALA A 192 6.37 7.93 3.95
C ALA A 192 6.79 8.76 5.17
N ALA A 193 7.45 9.91 4.97
CA ALA A 193 7.83 10.81 6.06
C ALA A 193 6.61 11.31 6.87
N PHE A 194 5.46 11.54 6.24
CA PHE A 194 4.22 11.87 6.95
C PHE A 194 3.80 10.74 7.90
N VAL A 195 3.88 9.50 7.43
CA VAL A 195 3.55 8.30 8.21
C VAL A 195 4.52 8.12 9.37
N GLN A 196 5.83 8.27 9.13
CA GLN A 196 6.85 8.19 10.17
C GLN A 196 6.65 9.24 11.26
N ASN A 197 6.35 10.49 10.88
CA ASN A 197 6.08 11.57 11.82
C ASN A 197 4.84 11.28 12.68
N GLU A 198 3.82 10.66 12.11
CA GLU A 198 2.62 10.24 12.86
C GLU A 198 2.90 9.11 13.86
N LEU A 199 3.73 8.13 13.47
CA LEU A 199 4.19 7.09 14.40
C LEU A 199 4.94 7.72 15.60
N VAL A 200 5.90 8.60 15.33
CA VAL A 200 6.67 9.28 16.37
C VAL A 200 5.79 10.16 17.26
N ARG A 201 4.82 10.86 16.67
CA ARG A 201 3.84 11.68 17.41
C ARG A 201 2.99 10.86 18.38
N ASN A 202 2.75 9.59 18.07
CA ASN A 202 2.03 8.64 18.92
C ASN A 202 2.96 7.79 19.78
N ASP A 203 4.16 8.30 20.10
CA ASP A 203 5.14 7.65 20.98
C ASP A 203 5.49 6.22 20.55
N ILE A 204 5.61 6.00 19.23
CA ILE A 204 6.21 4.79 18.65
C ILE A 204 7.69 5.07 18.41
N ARG A 205 8.55 4.18 18.89
CA ARG A 205 9.97 4.21 18.53
C ARG A 205 10.14 3.60 17.15
N VAL A 206 10.65 4.36 16.18
CA VAL A 206 10.86 3.89 14.81
C VAL A 206 12.35 3.78 14.51
N ILE A 207 12.80 2.60 14.07
CA ILE A 207 14.19 2.31 13.70
C ILE A 207 14.18 1.84 12.24
N THR A 208 14.64 2.68 11.32
CA THR A 208 14.73 2.40 9.88
C THR A 208 16.18 2.17 9.44
N GLY A 209 16.38 1.44 8.36
CA GLY A 209 17.71 1.10 7.82
C GLY A 209 18.41 -0.04 8.56
N GLU A 210 17.77 -0.65 9.56
CA GLU A 210 18.32 -1.70 10.40
C GLU A 210 17.46 -2.97 10.32
N SER A 211 18.06 -4.13 10.56
CA SER A 211 17.35 -5.41 10.60
C SER A 211 17.57 -6.13 11.93
N ALA A 212 16.56 -6.88 12.38
CA ALA A 212 16.77 -7.87 13.43
C ALA A 212 17.77 -8.93 12.92
N GLN A 213 18.87 -9.13 13.65
CA GLN A 213 19.94 -10.06 13.29
C GLN A 213 19.82 -11.36 14.09
N SER A 214 19.55 -11.26 15.39
CA SER A 214 19.40 -12.42 16.28
C SER A 214 18.44 -12.16 17.42
N PHE A 215 17.89 -13.24 17.95
CA PHE A 215 17.06 -13.28 19.15
C PHE A 215 17.84 -13.98 20.27
N SER A 216 17.68 -13.49 21.50
CA SER A 216 18.28 -14.09 22.69
C SER A 216 17.32 -13.98 23.86
N ASP A 217 17.62 -14.66 24.97
CA ASP A 217 16.76 -14.72 26.15
C ASP A 217 15.32 -15.16 25.81
N GLN A 218 15.20 -16.25 25.06
CA GLN A 218 13.92 -16.77 24.56
C GLN A 218 13.11 -15.72 23.75
N GLY A 219 13.81 -14.82 23.05
CA GLY A 219 13.22 -13.78 22.22
C GLY A 219 12.94 -12.46 22.93
N LYS A 220 13.27 -12.34 24.22
CA LYS A 220 13.09 -11.10 24.98
C LYS A 220 14.07 -9.99 24.61
N LYS A 221 15.13 -10.34 23.90
CA LYS A 221 16.17 -9.43 23.46
C LYS A 221 16.49 -9.66 21.99
N ILE A 222 16.34 -8.60 21.20
CA ILE A 222 16.59 -8.57 19.76
C ILE A 222 17.86 -7.75 19.53
N THR A 223 18.85 -8.33 18.86
CA THR A 223 20.06 -7.62 18.44
C THR A 223 19.90 -7.19 16.99
N LEU A 224 20.15 -5.91 16.70
CA LEU A 224 20.05 -5.34 15.36
C LEU A 224 21.39 -5.42 14.62
N THR A 225 21.36 -5.11 13.32
CA THR A 225 22.54 -5.10 12.45
C THR A 225 23.62 -4.09 12.83
N ASN A 226 23.28 -3.06 13.62
CA ASN A 226 24.20 -2.07 14.17
C ASN A 226 24.60 -2.34 15.63
N ASP A 227 24.40 -3.57 16.10
CA ASP A 227 24.65 -4.03 17.48
C ASP A 227 23.77 -3.38 18.55
N GLU A 228 22.77 -2.57 18.17
CA GLU A 228 21.76 -2.08 19.13
C GLU A 228 20.90 -3.24 19.65
N GLU A 229 20.57 -3.20 20.93
CA GLU A 229 19.73 -4.22 21.59
C GLU A 229 18.36 -3.64 21.95
N VAL A 230 17.31 -4.32 21.50
CA VAL A 230 15.90 -3.96 21.76
C VAL A 230 15.27 -5.02 22.66
N ALA A 231 14.73 -4.59 23.80
CA ALA A 231 13.97 -5.44 24.70
C ALA A 231 12.51 -5.56 24.23
N SER A 232 11.96 -6.77 24.24
CA SER A 232 10.61 -7.06 23.72
C SER A 232 9.93 -8.14 24.55
N ASP A 233 8.74 -7.86 25.10
CA ASP A 233 7.94 -8.90 25.77
C ASP A 233 7.07 -9.67 24.75
N LEU A 234 6.72 -9.01 23.63
CA LEU A 234 5.94 -9.58 22.54
C LEU A 234 6.47 -9.05 21.20
N THR A 235 6.79 -9.95 20.27
CA THR A 235 7.32 -9.58 18.95
C THR A 235 6.38 -10.00 17.82
N ILE A 236 6.09 -9.09 16.91
CA ILE A 236 5.34 -9.36 15.68
C ILE A 236 6.30 -9.34 14.48
N LEU A 237 6.41 -10.47 13.77
CA LEU A 237 7.12 -10.57 12.50
C LEU A 237 6.16 -10.24 11.34
N SER A 238 6.41 -9.10 10.69
CA SER A 238 5.68 -8.61 9.51
C SER A 238 6.64 -8.21 8.38
N VAL A 239 7.62 -9.08 8.08
CA VAL A 239 8.68 -8.84 7.08
C VAL A 239 8.28 -9.22 5.64
N GLY A 240 6.98 -9.34 5.38
CA GLY A 240 6.41 -9.70 4.08
C GLY A 240 5.89 -11.14 4.02
N VAL A 241 5.41 -11.52 2.84
CA VAL A 241 4.81 -12.83 2.58
C VAL A 241 5.42 -13.45 1.32
N ARG A 242 5.27 -14.77 1.17
CA ARG A 242 5.61 -15.51 -0.05
C ARG A 242 4.40 -16.29 -0.56
N PRO A 243 4.23 -16.44 -1.88
CA PRO A 243 3.21 -17.33 -2.45
C PRO A 243 3.22 -18.71 -1.78
N GLU A 244 2.05 -19.24 -1.42
CA GLU A 244 1.93 -20.63 -0.99
C GLU A 244 1.88 -21.52 -2.24
N ASN A 245 3.04 -22.05 -2.61
CA ASN A 245 3.27 -22.70 -3.90
C ASN A 245 3.68 -24.18 -3.78
N THR A 246 3.76 -24.72 -2.56
CA THR A 246 4.29 -26.07 -2.32
C THR A 246 3.52 -27.13 -3.13
N LEU A 247 2.19 -27.05 -3.15
CA LEU A 247 1.36 -27.94 -3.97
C LEU A 247 1.64 -27.80 -5.48
N ALA A 248 1.81 -26.57 -5.95
CA ALA A 248 2.07 -26.29 -7.36
C ALA A 248 3.44 -26.84 -7.80
N GLN A 249 4.48 -26.63 -7.00
CA GLN A 249 5.83 -27.13 -7.27
C GLN A 249 5.88 -28.66 -7.25
N GLN A 250 5.27 -29.30 -6.25
CA GLN A 250 5.21 -30.76 -6.15
C GLN A 250 4.43 -31.39 -7.32
N ALA A 251 3.41 -30.69 -7.82
CA ALA A 251 2.62 -31.09 -8.98
C ALA A 251 3.30 -30.75 -10.34
N GLY A 252 4.50 -30.16 -10.32
CA GLY A 252 5.24 -29.78 -11.53
C GLY A 252 4.63 -28.62 -12.31
N LEU A 253 3.82 -27.77 -11.66
CA LEU A 253 3.26 -26.58 -12.29
C LEU A 253 4.33 -25.49 -12.45
N ALA A 254 4.22 -24.71 -13.53
CA ALA A 254 5.15 -23.61 -13.79
C ALA A 254 5.05 -22.53 -12.71
N THR A 255 6.21 -22.12 -12.18
CA THR A 255 6.35 -21.01 -11.23
C THR A 255 7.25 -19.92 -11.81
N GLY A 256 7.06 -18.68 -11.35
CA GLY A 256 7.73 -17.49 -11.85
C GLY A 256 8.30 -16.62 -10.74
N LEU A 257 8.12 -15.30 -10.85
CA LEU A 257 8.60 -14.32 -9.87
C LEU A 257 8.25 -14.73 -8.42
N GLY A 258 9.27 -14.82 -7.57
CA GLY A 258 9.13 -15.22 -6.16
C GLY A 258 8.48 -16.59 -5.97
N ASP A 259 8.67 -17.48 -6.94
CA ASP A 259 8.08 -18.81 -7.04
C ASP A 259 6.54 -18.81 -7.06
N GLY A 260 5.91 -17.70 -7.44
CA GLY A 260 4.46 -17.64 -7.63
C GLY A 260 3.98 -18.54 -8.78
N ILE A 261 2.75 -19.04 -8.69
CA ILE A 261 2.14 -19.90 -9.71
C ILE A 261 1.91 -19.06 -10.98
N VAL A 262 2.45 -19.52 -12.11
CA VAL A 262 2.22 -18.87 -13.40
C VAL A 262 0.89 -19.31 -13.96
N VAL A 263 0.10 -18.33 -14.40
CA VAL A 263 -1.20 -18.56 -15.05
C VAL A 263 -1.27 -17.77 -16.36
N ASP A 264 -2.09 -18.26 -17.27
CA ASP A 264 -2.43 -17.53 -18.50
C ASP A 264 -3.50 -16.45 -18.26
N GLU A 265 -3.95 -15.81 -19.35
CA GLU A 265 -4.98 -14.78 -19.31
C GLU A 265 -6.36 -15.29 -18.85
N THR A 266 -6.55 -16.61 -18.75
CA THR A 266 -7.78 -17.26 -18.29
C THR A 266 -7.65 -17.86 -16.89
N TYR A 267 -6.55 -17.57 -16.19
CA TYR A 267 -6.19 -18.13 -14.88
C TYR A 267 -5.77 -19.60 -14.90
N GLN A 268 -5.61 -20.21 -16.08
CA GLN A 268 -5.20 -21.60 -16.19
C GLN A 268 -3.68 -21.70 -15.96
N THR A 269 -3.27 -22.71 -15.21
CA THR A 269 -1.85 -23.01 -14.96
C THR A 269 -1.24 -23.72 -16.18
N SER A 270 0.03 -24.14 -16.09
CA SER A 270 0.67 -24.96 -17.13
C SER A 270 0.02 -26.35 -17.30
N ALA A 271 -0.79 -26.80 -16.34
CA ALA A 271 -1.56 -28.04 -16.46
C ALA A 271 -3.02 -27.74 -16.87
N PRO A 272 -3.58 -28.51 -17.82
CA PRO A 272 -4.98 -28.36 -18.20
C PRO A 272 -5.89 -28.64 -17.00
N ASP A 273 -7.03 -27.95 -16.96
CA ASP A 273 -8.06 -28.11 -15.93
C ASP A 273 -7.67 -27.68 -14.51
N ILE A 274 -6.44 -27.19 -14.31
CA ILE A 274 -5.97 -26.60 -13.05
C ILE A 274 -5.81 -25.09 -13.24
N TYR A 275 -6.50 -24.33 -12.40
CA TYR A 275 -6.50 -22.86 -12.38
C TYR A 275 -5.91 -22.36 -11.06
N ALA A 276 -5.42 -21.13 -11.03
CA ALA A 276 -4.96 -20.51 -9.80
C ALA A 276 -5.33 -19.03 -9.69
N VAL A 277 -5.60 -18.57 -8.47
CA VAL A 277 -5.97 -17.18 -8.14
C VAL A 277 -5.43 -16.75 -6.77
N GLY A 278 -5.55 -15.47 -6.47
CA GLY A 278 -5.17 -14.89 -5.18
C GLY A 278 -3.67 -14.64 -5.07
N ASP A 279 -3.20 -14.51 -3.83
CA ASP A 279 -1.82 -14.10 -3.53
C ASP A 279 -0.76 -15.12 -3.98
N ALA A 280 -1.19 -16.31 -4.40
CA ALA A 280 -0.32 -17.39 -4.86
C ALA A 280 0.15 -17.22 -6.32
N ILE A 281 -0.52 -16.38 -7.12
CA ILE A 281 -0.22 -16.27 -8.56
C ILE A 281 0.70 -15.09 -8.89
N VAL A 282 1.48 -15.25 -9.96
CA VAL A 282 2.13 -14.13 -10.65
C VAL A 282 1.08 -13.35 -11.42
N VAL A 283 1.07 -12.02 -11.28
CA VAL A 283 0.19 -11.13 -12.04
C VAL A 283 1.01 -10.13 -12.84
N LYS A 284 0.43 -9.60 -13.92
CA LYS A 284 1.01 -8.43 -14.60
C LYS A 284 0.72 -7.15 -13.81
N GLN A 285 1.73 -6.32 -13.62
CA GLN A 285 1.52 -4.93 -13.24
C GLN A 285 1.02 -4.19 -14.49
N GLN A 286 -0.21 -3.67 -14.46
CA GLN A 286 -0.89 -3.15 -15.67
C GLN A 286 -0.24 -1.95 -16.34
N VAL A 287 0.45 -1.12 -15.57
CA VAL A 287 1.11 0.11 -16.04
C VAL A 287 2.44 -0.21 -16.73
N SER A 288 3.28 -1.06 -16.13
CA SER A 288 4.61 -1.43 -16.65
C SER A 288 4.60 -2.66 -17.57
N GLY A 289 3.64 -3.58 -17.40
CA GLY A 289 3.61 -4.88 -18.09
C GLY A 289 4.52 -5.95 -17.48
N GLU A 290 5.27 -5.60 -16.43
CA GLU A 290 6.18 -6.51 -15.73
C GLU A 290 5.41 -7.51 -14.86
N ASP A 291 6.04 -8.66 -14.58
CA ASP A 291 5.54 -9.60 -13.58
C ASP A 291 5.63 -8.99 -12.18
N ALA A 292 4.62 -9.26 -11.35
CA ALA A 292 4.51 -8.76 -9.99
C ALA A 292 3.81 -9.77 -9.08
N LEU A 293 4.12 -9.67 -7.78
CA LEU A 293 3.38 -10.31 -6.70
C LEU A 293 2.61 -9.23 -5.95
N ILE A 294 1.29 -9.20 -6.09
CA ILE A 294 0.41 -8.19 -5.48
C ILE A 294 -0.61 -8.91 -4.60
N SER A 295 -0.23 -9.10 -3.34
CA SER A 295 -1.01 -9.82 -2.32
C SER A 295 -2.04 -8.89 -1.66
N LEU A 296 -3.20 -8.74 -2.29
CA LEU A 296 -4.27 -7.85 -1.85
C LEU A 296 -5.64 -8.52 -2.00
N ALA A 297 -6.52 -8.29 -1.03
CA ALA A 297 -7.83 -8.93 -0.97
C ALA A 297 -8.75 -8.58 -2.15
N SER A 298 -8.73 -7.34 -2.63
CA SER A 298 -9.57 -6.90 -3.76
C SER A 298 -9.21 -7.62 -5.07
N PRO A 299 -7.92 -7.68 -5.49
CA PRO A 299 -7.47 -8.56 -6.56
C PRO A 299 -7.88 -10.03 -6.36
N ALA A 300 -7.65 -10.63 -5.20
CA ALA A 300 -8.00 -12.03 -4.95
C ALA A 300 -9.49 -12.32 -5.16
N ASN A 301 -10.36 -11.48 -4.59
CA ASN A 301 -11.81 -11.59 -4.76
C ASN A 301 -12.23 -11.44 -6.23
N ARG A 302 -11.65 -10.46 -6.95
CA ARG A 302 -11.94 -10.23 -8.36
C ARG A 302 -11.49 -11.42 -9.22
N GLN A 303 -10.30 -11.95 -8.97
CA GLN A 303 -9.75 -13.10 -9.69
C GLN A 303 -10.61 -14.34 -9.45
N GLY A 304 -11.00 -14.64 -8.20
CA GLY A 304 -11.92 -15.74 -7.87
C GLY A 304 -13.25 -15.63 -8.62
N ARG A 305 -13.82 -14.42 -8.66
CA ARG A 305 -15.04 -14.12 -9.42
C ARG A 305 -14.88 -14.32 -10.93
N GLN A 306 -13.71 -14.04 -11.49
CA GLN A 306 -13.41 -14.14 -12.92
C GLN A 306 -13.06 -15.57 -13.34
N VAL A 307 -12.28 -16.33 -12.56
CA VAL A 307 -11.97 -17.73 -12.88
C VAL A 307 -13.23 -18.60 -12.88
N ALA A 308 -14.20 -18.30 -12.01
CA ALA A 308 -15.51 -18.95 -12.03
C ALA A 308 -16.30 -18.68 -13.33
N ASP A 309 -16.23 -17.45 -13.86
CA ASP A 309 -16.82 -17.12 -15.16
C ASP A 309 -16.11 -17.92 -16.28
N VAL A 310 -14.77 -17.99 -16.26
CA VAL A 310 -13.99 -18.76 -17.25
C VAL A 310 -14.39 -20.24 -17.25
N ILE A 311 -14.43 -20.88 -16.09
CA ILE A 311 -14.79 -22.30 -15.96
C ILE A 311 -16.22 -22.56 -16.44
N ALA A 312 -17.13 -21.62 -16.24
CA ALA A 312 -18.51 -21.69 -16.73
C ALA A 312 -18.65 -21.32 -18.23
N GLY A 313 -17.56 -21.07 -18.95
CA GLY A 313 -17.56 -20.76 -20.39
C GLY A 313 -17.82 -19.29 -20.74
N LEU A 314 -17.78 -18.37 -19.77
CA LEU A 314 -17.91 -16.94 -20.01
C LEU A 314 -16.53 -16.30 -20.24
N ALA A 315 -16.39 -15.54 -21.32
CA ALA A 315 -15.13 -14.87 -21.65
C ALA A 315 -14.74 -13.83 -20.59
N ARG A 316 -13.58 -14.02 -19.95
CA ARG A 316 -12.91 -13.07 -19.06
C ARG A 316 -11.41 -13.11 -19.33
N THR A 317 -10.77 -11.96 -19.15
CA THR A 317 -9.33 -11.80 -19.33
C THR A 317 -8.73 -11.30 -18.02
N ASN A 318 -7.72 -12.00 -17.54
CA ASN A 318 -6.85 -11.56 -16.46
C ASN A 318 -6.00 -10.40 -16.95
N ARG A 319 -6.38 -9.18 -16.57
CA ARG A 319 -5.62 -7.97 -16.92
C ARG A 319 -4.50 -7.68 -15.92
N GLY A 320 -4.26 -8.51 -14.91
CA GLY A 320 -3.30 -8.19 -13.84
C GLY A 320 -3.82 -7.17 -12.83
N SER A 321 -2.94 -6.39 -12.20
CA SER A 321 -3.29 -5.44 -11.12
C SER A 321 -2.47 -4.15 -11.19
N ILE A 322 -2.98 -3.07 -10.57
CA ILE A 322 -2.23 -1.81 -10.37
C ILE A 322 -1.78 -1.61 -8.93
N GLY A 323 -2.11 -2.54 -8.02
CA GLY A 323 -1.64 -2.48 -6.63
C GLY A 323 -2.23 -1.35 -5.80
N THR A 324 -3.50 -0.97 -6.02
CA THR A 324 -4.16 0.03 -5.16
C THR A 324 -4.29 -0.48 -3.73
N ALA A 325 -3.71 0.24 -2.77
CA ALA A 325 -3.70 -0.13 -1.36
C ALA A 325 -3.80 1.10 -0.46
N ILE A 326 -4.28 0.90 0.77
CA ILE A 326 -4.46 1.92 1.80
C ILE A 326 -4.21 1.30 3.18
N VAL A 327 -3.67 2.10 4.10
CA VAL A 327 -3.48 1.75 5.52
C VAL A 327 -3.90 2.94 6.39
N ARG A 328 -4.46 2.64 7.56
CA ARG A 328 -4.61 3.61 8.65
C ARG A 328 -3.37 3.55 9.53
N VAL A 329 -2.83 4.71 9.86
CA VAL A 329 -1.76 4.88 10.84
C VAL A 329 -2.18 6.01 11.77
N PHE A 330 -2.77 5.63 12.90
CA PHE A 330 -3.43 6.52 13.85
C PHE A 330 -4.46 7.42 13.15
N ASP A 331 -4.25 8.74 13.20
CA ASP A 331 -5.17 9.71 12.61
C ASP A 331 -5.01 9.84 11.08
N LEU A 332 -3.97 9.24 10.48
CA LEU A 332 -3.68 9.35 9.06
C LEU A 332 -4.16 8.13 8.27
N ALA A 333 -4.64 8.38 7.07
CA ALA A 333 -4.70 7.40 5.99
C ALA A 333 -3.52 7.61 5.04
N ALA A 334 -2.88 6.52 4.62
CA ALA A 334 -1.81 6.53 3.63
C ALA A 334 -2.12 5.50 2.54
N ALA A 335 -2.10 5.92 1.28
CA ALA A 335 -2.56 5.10 0.17
C ALA A 335 -1.72 5.30 -1.10
N SER A 336 -1.73 4.28 -1.96
CA SER A 336 -1.02 4.29 -3.24
C SER A 336 -1.77 3.53 -4.31
N THR A 337 -1.46 3.84 -5.58
CA THR A 337 -1.92 3.09 -6.75
C THR A 337 -0.93 3.25 -7.91
N GLY A 338 -0.75 2.22 -8.73
CA GLY A 338 0.17 2.25 -9.86
C GLY A 338 1.64 2.09 -9.43
N LEU A 339 2.53 2.84 -10.07
CA LEU A 339 3.99 2.79 -9.85
C LEU A 339 4.46 4.00 -9.04
N SER A 340 5.37 3.76 -8.09
CA SER A 340 6.06 4.83 -7.35
C SER A 340 7.17 5.47 -8.21
N GLU A 341 7.67 6.65 -7.79
CA GLU A 341 8.81 7.31 -8.43
C GLU A 341 10.04 6.41 -8.45
N ARG A 342 10.30 5.72 -7.34
CA ARG A 342 11.39 4.74 -7.24
C ARG A 342 11.29 3.66 -8.33
N VAL A 343 10.10 3.12 -8.59
CA VAL A 343 9.90 2.05 -9.57
C VAL A 343 10.03 2.57 -11.00
N VAL A 344 9.41 3.72 -11.34
CA VAL A 344 9.55 4.29 -12.70
C VAL A 344 11.01 4.65 -13.02
N LYS A 345 11.77 5.12 -12.02
CA LYS A 345 13.21 5.39 -12.14
C LYS A 345 14.01 4.11 -12.38
N GLN A 346 13.71 3.03 -11.66
CA GLN A 346 14.36 1.72 -11.84
C GLN A 346 14.10 1.14 -13.23
N LEU A 347 12.90 1.35 -13.78
CA LEU A 347 12.52 0.92 -15.13
C LEU A 347 13.08 1.82 -16.24
N GLY A 348 13.76 2.92 -15.91
CA GLY A 348 14.30 3.86 -16.90
C GLY A 348 13.22 4.57 -17.72
N LEU A 349 12.00 4.71 -17.18
CA LEU A 349 10.90 5.40 -17.86
C LEU A 349 11.14 6.91 -17.86
N ASN A 350 10.63 7.61 -18.89
CA ASN A 350 10.56 9.06 -18.88
C ASN A 350 9.42 9.49 -17.96
N TYR A 351 9.68 10.30 -16.93
CA TYR A 351 8.64 10.70 -15.99
C TYR A 351 8.85 12.11 -15.45
N GLN A 352 7.76 12.68 -14.93
CA GLN A 352 7.75 13.83 -14.04
C GLN A 352 6.89 13.49 -12.80
N VAL A 353 7.12 14.27 -11.75
CA VAL A 353 6.43 14.17 -10.47
C VAL A 353 5.88 15.54 -10.10
N VAL A 354 4.71 15.55 -9.48
CA VAL A 354 4.13 16.75 -8.86
C VAL A 354 3.46 16.40 -7.54
N HIS A 355 3.61 17.30 -6.57
CA HIS A 355 2.94 17.24 -5.28
C HIS A 355 1.93 18.38 -5.14
N VAL A 356 0.71 18.04 -4.74
CA VAL A 356 -0.34 19.02 -4.43
C VAL A 356 -0.89 18.73 -3.04
N SER A 357 -0.80 19.72 -2.17
CA SER A 357 -1.51 19.73 -0.89
C SER A 357 -2.74 20.62 -0.98
N GLY A 358 -3.88 20.07 -0.57
CA GLY A 358 -5.16 20.78 -0.51
C GLY A 358 -5.97 20.30 0.69
N LYS A 359 -7.14 20.88 0.89
CA LYS A 359 -8.07 20.43 1.94
C LYS A 359 -8.93 19.28 1.44
N ASP A 360 -9.30 18.36 2.34
CA ASP A 360 -10.21 17.25 2.06
C ASP A 360 -11.60 17.74 1.62
N HIS A 361 -12.02 18.91 2.09
CA HIS A 361 -13.21 19.65 1.65
C HIS A 361 -13.01 21.18 1.75
N ALA A 362 -14.07 21.99 1.58
CA ALA A 362 -13.95 23.44 1.52
C ALA A 362 -13.34 24.01 2.82
N GLY A 363 -12.23 24.74 2.73
CA GLY A 363 -11.46 25.18 3.91
C GLY A 363 -12.17 26.16 4.84
N TYR A 364 -13.27 26.80 4.41
CA TYR A 364 -14.11 27.63 5.29
C TYR A 364 -15.14 26.82 6.07
N TYR A 365 -15.34 25.55 5.73
CA TYR A 365 -16.27 24.66 6.42
C TYR A 365 -15.55 23.95 7.59
N PRO A 366 -16.22 23.76 8.74
CA PRO A 366 -15.58 23.19 9.92
C PRO A 366 -15.05 21.77 9.71
N GLY A 367 -13.86 21.49 10.26
CA GLY A 367 -13.27 20.15 10.30
C GLY A 367 -12.48 19.74 9.06
N ALA A 368 -12.16 20.70 8.17
CA ALA A 368 -11.30 20.50 7.01
C ALA A 368 -9.85 20.17 7.43
N SER A 369 -9.33 19.07 6.92
CA SER A 369 -7.96 18.60 7.15
C SER A 369 -7.17 18.58 5.83
N ASP A 370 -5.84 18.55 5.94
CA ASP A 370 -4.97 18.54 4.76
C ASP A 370 -4.88 17.14 4.14
N VAL A 371 -4.79 17.12 2.81
CA VAL A 371 -4.50 15.94 1.99
C VAL A 371 -3.36 16.32 1.06
N THR A 372 -2.29 15.55 1.11
CA THR A 372 -1.16 15.67 0.19
C THR A 372 -1.23 14.53 -0.82
N LEU A 373 -1.23 14.88 -2.10
CA LEU A 373 -1.22 13.94 -3.21
C LEU A 373 0.08 14.07 -4.00
N LYS A 374 0.59 12.92 -4.44
CA LYS A 374 1.69 12.80 -5.40
C LYS A 374 1.18 12.15 -6.67
N LEU A 375 1.56 12.69 -7.83
CA LEU A 375 1.33 12.07 -9.13
C LEU A 375 2.65 11.79 -9.84
N VAL A 376 2.78 10.59 -10.41
CA VAL A 376 3.90 10.19 -11.27
C VAL A 376 3.35 9.95 -12.66
N PHE A 377 3.89 10.63 -13.68
CA PHE A 377 3.32 10.62 -15.03
C PHE A 377 4.38 10.78 -16.12
N GLU A 378 4.04 10.38 -17.34
CA GLU A 378 4.86 10.61 -18.53
C GLU A 378 4.51 11.98 -19.15
N PRO A 379 5.46 12.92 -19.28
CA PRO A 379 5.15 14.30 -19.61
C PRO A 379 4.68 14.53 -21.06
N LYS A 380 5.04 13.67 -22.02
CA LYS A 380 4.66 13.88 -23.44
C LYS A 380 3.24 13.41 -23.77
N THR A 381 2.85 12.28 -23.21
CA THR A 381 1.58 11.59 -23.45
C THR A 381 0.56 11.87 -22.36
N GLY A 382 1.01 12.34 -21.19
CA GLY A 382 0.18 12.52 -20.01
C GLY A 382 -0.23 11.20 -19.35
N LYS A 383 0.32 10.04 -19.76
CA LYS A 383 0.02 8.75 -19.15
C LYS A 383 0.35 8.80 -17.66
N ILE A 384 -0.63 8.50 -16.82
CA ILE A 384 -0.44 8.39 -15.37
C ILE A 384 0.20 7.05 -15.05
N TYR A 385 1.36 7.07 -14.39
CA TYR A 385 2.04 5.87 -13.95
C TYR A 385 1.62 5.43 -12.56
N GLY A 386 1.38 6.38 -11.66
CA GLY A 386 0.91 6.08 -10.31
C GLY A 386 0.64 7.33 -9.50
N ALA A 387 0.06 7.11 -8.32
CA ALA A 387 -0.26 8.16 -7.37
C ALA A 387 -0.12 7.67 -5.93
N GLN A 388 0.13 8.61 -5.03
CA GLN A 388 0.16 8.40 -3.59
C GLN A 388 -0.61 9.50 -2.89
N GLY A 389 -1.16 9.21 -1.71
CA GLY A 389 -1.94 10.15 -0.94
C GLY A 389 -1.77 9.92 0.55
N VAL A 390 -1.60 11.00 1.31
CA VAL A 390 -1.54 10.97 2.78
C VAL A 390 -2.34 12.14 3.35
N GLY A 391 -3.11 11.88 4.42
CA GLY A 391 -3.94 12.87 5.10
C GLY A 391 -4.93 12.21 6.06
N GLU A 392 -5.58 13.02 6.91
CA GLU A 392 -6.52 12.49 7.91
C GLU A 392 -7.85 12.03 7.30
N LYS A 393 -8.31 12.71 6.24
CA LYS A 393 -9.63 12.47 5.63
C LYS A 393 -9.58 12.52 4.12
N GLY A 394 -10.42 11.70 3.49
CA GLY A 394 -10.71 11.77 2.06
C GLY A 394 -9.55 11.34 1.16
N VAL A 395 -8.53 10.67 1.68
CA VAL A 395 -7.42 10.06 0.92
C VAL A 395 -7.94 8.92 0.05
N ASP A 396 -8.74 8.04 0.66
CA ASP A 396 -9.47 6.94 0.02
C ASP A 396 -10.18 7.39 -1.27
N LYS A 397 -11.03 8.43 -1.17
CA LYS A 397 -11.77 8.98 -2.31
C LYS A 397 -10.86 9.39 -3.47
N ARG A 398 -9.73 10.05 -3.16
CA ARG A 398 -8.83 10.58 -4.20
C ARG A 398 -7.99 9.48 -4.84
N ILE A 399 -7.53 8.50 -4.06
CA ILE A 399 -6.81 7.36 -4.62
C ILE A 399 -7.74 6.45 -5.43
N ASP A 400 -9.00 6.28 -5.04
CA ASP A 400 -9.99 5.54 -5.85
C ASP A 400 -10.27 6.22 -7.20
N ILE A 401 -10.38 7.55 -7.22
CA ILE A 401 -10.51 8.34 -8.45
C ILE A 401 -9.27 8.15 -9.34
N LEU A 402 -8.06 8.28 -8.79
CA LEU A 402 -6.81 8.14 -9.55
C LEU A 402 -6.59 6.70 -10.04
N ALA A 403 -6.93 5.70 -9.22
CA ALA A 403 -6.92 4.30 -9.61
C ALA A 403 -7.89 4.04 -10.77
N THR A 404 -9.09 4.64 -10.72
CA THR A 404 -10.08 4.57 -11.80
C THR A 404 -9.57 5.25 -13.06
N ALA A 405 -8.96 6.43 -12.95
CA ALA A 405 -8.36 7.14 -14.07
C ALA A 405 -7.26 6.32 -14.76
N ILE A 406 -6.33 5.74 -13.98
CA ILE A 406 -5.26 4.86 -14.48
C ILE A 406 -5.86 3.65 -15.22
N LYS A 407 -6.84 2.97 -14.63
CA LYS A 407 -7.50 1.80 -15.28
C LYS A 407 -8.35 2.17 -16.48
N GLY A 408 -8.91 3.38 -16.50
CA GLY A 408 -9.68 3.94 -17.60
C GLY A 408 -8.83 4.45 -18.75
N GLY A 409 -7.50 4.52 -18.58
CA GLY A 409 -6.59 5.09 -19.57
C GLY A 409 -6.69 6.61 -19.68
N LEU A 410 -7.23 7.27 -18.65
CA LEU A 410 -7.23 8.74 -18.56
C LEU A 410 -5.79 9.24 -18.32
N THR A 411 -5.53 10.44 -18.80
CA THR A 411 -4.25 11.13 -18.74
C THR A 411 -4.32 12.30 -17.75
N ILE A 412 -3.18 12.92 -17.49
CA ILE A 412 -3.12 14.18 -16.71
C ILE A 412 -3.98 15.29 -17.33
N PHE A 413 -4.21 15.25 -18.65
CA PHE A 413 -5.00 16.25 -19.37
C PHE A 413 -6.50 16.10 -19.11
N ASP A 414 -6.94 14.90 -18.72
CA ASP A 414 -8.35 14.63 -18.42
C ASP A 414 -8.73 14.97 -16.96
N LEU A 415 -7.76 14.95 -16.04
CA LEU A 415 -8.00 15.17 -14.60
C LEU A 415 -8.69 16.51 -14.28
N PRO A 416 -8.38 17.65 -14.95
CA PRO A 416 -9.09 18.90 -14.72
C PRO A 416 -10.57 18.90 -15.12
N GLU A 417 -10.95 18.07 -16.09
CA GLU A 417 -12.30 18.00 -16.66
C GLU A 417 -13.22 17.03 -15.90
N LEU A 418 -12.68 16.27 -14.95
CA LEU A 418 -13.48 15.38 -14.12
C LEU A 418 -14.43 16.15 -13.21
N GLU A 419 -15.73 15.94 -13.40
CA GLU A 419 -16.80 16.51 -12.59
C GLU A 419 -17.05 15.66 -11.34
N PHE A 420 -16.71 16.19 -10.16
CA PHE A 420 -16.95 15.52 -8.88
C PHE A 420 -18.15 16.11 -8.14
N THR A 421 -18.78 15.29 -7.31
CA THR A 421 -19.82 15.76 -6.38
C THR A 421 -19.24 16.82 -5.44
N TYR A 422 -19.83 18.03 -5.45
CA TYR A 422 -19.38 19.14 -4.63
C TYR A 422 -20.50 19.73 -3.78
N ALA A 423 -20.25 19.76 -2.47
CA ALA A 423 -20.82 20.71 -1.53
C ALA A 423 -19.77 20.94 -0.41
N PRO A 424 -19.86 22.04 0.36
CA PRO A 424 -18.82 22.42 1.32
C PRO A 424 -18.34 21.32 2.28
N PRO A 425 -19.20 20.41 2.80
CA PRO A 425 -18.76 19.34 3.71
C PRO A 425 -17.99 18.19 3.05
N PHE A 426 -17.99 18.10 1.72
CA PHE A 426 -17.54 16.89 1.00
C PHE A 426 -16.39 17.13 0.02
N GLY A 427 -16.19 18.37 -0.43
CA GLY A 427 -15.19 18.71 -1.43
C GLY A 427 -14.99 20.20 -1.60
N SER A 428 -14.24 20.55 -2.64
CA SER A 428 -14.01 21.92 -3.09
C SER A 428 -14.48 22.08 -4.53
N ALA A 429 -14.76 23.32 -4.97
CA ALA A 429 -15.20 23.60 -6.35
C ALA A 429 -14.18 23.11 -7.40
N LYS A 430 -12.90 23.07 -7.04
CA LYS A 430 -11.85 22.30 -7.71
C LYS A 430 -11.31 21.32 -6.68
N ASP A 431 -11.53 20.03 -6.89
CA ASP A 431 -11.02 19.00 -5.99
C ASP A 431 -9.48 18.97 -6.06
N PRO A 432 -8.78 18.51 -5.00
CA PRO A 432 -7.35 18.20 -5.08
C PRO A 432 -6.94 17.39 -6.32
N ILE A 433 -7.80 16.50 -6.85
CA ILE A 433 -7.54 15.80 -8.12
C ILE A 433 -7.49 16.76 -9.31
N ASN A 434 -8.44 17.68 -9.44
CA ASN A 434 -8.43 18.65 -10.54
C ASN A 434 -7.17 19.53 -10.44
N MET A 435 -6.82 19.96 -9.22
CA MET A 435 -5.62 20.76 -8.96
C MET A 435 -4.33 20.01 -9.30
N LEU A 436 -4.27 18.71 -9.00
CA LEU A 436 -3.17 17.82 -9.39
C LEU A 436 -3.03 17.72 -10.91
N GLY A 437 -4.15 17.60 -11.63
CA GLY A 437 -4.20 17.68 -13.09
C GLY A 437 -3.66 19.00 -13.65
N TYR A 438 -4.17 20.14 -13.17
CA TYR A 438 -3.68 21.45 -13.60
C TYR A 438 -2.18 21.62 -13.36
N ALA A 439 -1.67 21.18 -12.20
CA ALA A 439 -0.26 21.26 -11.89
C ALA A 439 0.60 20.39 -12.81
N ALA A 440 0.17 19.16 -13.10
CA ALA A 440 0.85 18.26 -14.02
C ALA A 440 0.86 18.78 -15.46
N ILE A 441 -0.26 19.33 -15.95
CA ILE A 441 -0.34 19.93 -17.29
C ILE A 441 0.62 21.12 -17.43
N ASN A 442 0.70 21.99 -16.42
CA ASN A 442 1.62 23.12 -16.47
C ASN A 442 3.09 22.67 -16.59
N LEU A 443 3.47 21.53 -16.01
CA LEU A 443 4.81 20.96 -16.17
C LEU A 443 4.99 20.34 -17.57
N ALA A 444 4.00 19.55 -18.02
CA ALA A 444 4.03 18.90 -19.33
C ALA A 444 4.11 19.88 -20.51
N GLU A 445 3.43 21.03 -20.40
CA GLU A 445 3.41 22.08 -21.41
C GLU A 445 4.58 23.08 -21.29
N GLY A 446 5.46 22.92 -20.30
CA GLY A 446 6.57 23.83 -20.05
C GLY A 446 6.14 25.23 -19.55
N ILE A 447 4.90 25.36 -19.08
CA ILE A 447 4.41 26.59 -18.43
C ILE A 447 5.08 26.78 -17.08
N SER A 448 5.32 25.70 -16.34
CA SER A 448 6.12 25.70 -15.12
C SER A 448 7.36 24.83 -15.27
N ASP A 449 8.46 25.25 -14.63
CA ASP A 449 9.62 24.41 -14.39
C ASP A 449 9.73 24.19 -12.89
N SER A 450 9.84 22.95 -12.46
CA SER A 450 10.00 22.60 -11.06
C SER A 450 11.29 21.83 -10.81
N ILE A 451 11.76 21.92 -9.57
CA ILE A 451 12.70 20.97 -9.00
C ILE A 451 12.00 20.19 -7.88
N GLN A 452 12.44 18.96 -7.69
CA GLN A 452 12.02 18.14 -6.55
C GLN A 452 12.73 18.57 -5.27
N TRP A 453 12.14 18.26 -4.12
CA TRP A 453 12.66 18.63 -2.80
C TRP A 453 14.12 18.18 -2.61
N TYR A 454 14.48 16.99 -3.09
CA TYR A 454 15.82 16.42 -2.98
C TYR A 454 16.87 17.10 -3.88
N GLN A 455 16.45 17.95 -4.83
CA GLN A 455 17.35 18.68 -5.74
C GLN A 455 17.74 20.07 -5.21
N LEU A 456 17.06 20.58 -4.16
CA LEU A 456 17.23 21.96 -3.69
C LEU A 456 18.68 22.28 -3.32
N LYS A 457 19.36 21.39 -2.57
CA LYS A 457 20.75 21.61 -2.17
C LYS A 457 21.72 21.66 -3.35
N GLU A 458 21.48 20.85 -4.38
CA GLU A 458 22.32 20.84 -5.58
C GLU A 458 22.14 22.14 -6.37
N GLU A 459 20.90 22.60 -6.54
CA GLU A 459 20.58 23.88 -7.16
C GLU A 459 21.24 25.06 -6.42
N GLN A 460 21.20 25.07 -5.09
CA GLN A 460 21.87 26.09 -4.29
C GLN A 460 23.41 26.06 -4.46
N LYS A 461 24.01 24.86 -4.51
CA LYS A 461 25.45 24.72 -4.80
C LYS A 461 25.83 25.22 -6.19
N ASN A 462 24.93 25.07 -7.16
CA ASN A 462 25.08 25.59 -8.52
C ASN A 462 24.81 27.10 -8.63
N GLY A 463 24.56 27.79 -7.51
CA GLY A 463 24.41 29.24 -7.42
C GLY A 463 22.97 29.75 -7.48
N SER A 464 21.97 28.87 -7.49
CA SER A 464 20.56 29.28 -7.43
C SER A 464 20.22 29.85 -6.05
N GLN A 465 19.59 31.03 -6.02
CA GLN A 465 19.16 31.68 -4.79
C GLN A 465 17.73 31.25 -4.43
N LEU A 466 17.50 30.85 -3.18
CA LEU A 466 16.17 30.50 -2.70
C LEU A 466 15.36 31.76 -2.35
N LEU A 467 14.16 31.86 -2.92
CA LEU A 467 13.19 32.92 -2.69
C LEU A 467 11.96 32.34 -1.98
N ASP A 468 11.76 32.70 -0.73
CA ASP A 468 10.58 32.31 0.07
C ASP A 468 9.50 33.40 -0.03
N VAL A 469 8.38 33.09 -0.68
CA VAL A 469 7.27 34.02 -0.90
C VAL A 469 6.15 33.90 0.15
N ARG A 470 6.39 33.20 1.26
CA ARG A 470 5.47 33.17 2.41
C ARG A 470 5.41 34.52 3.11
N ASN A 471 4.33 34.76 3.84
CA ASN A 471 4.22 35.95 4.69
C ASN A 471 5.15 35.82 5.93
N PRO A 472 5.66 36.92 6.50
CA PRO A 472 6.61 36.85 7.62
C PRO A 472 6.12 36.04 8.82
N GLY A 473 4.82 36.08 9.13
CA GLY A 473 4.25 35.28 10.22
C GLY A 473 4.32 33.76 10.02
N GLU A 474 4.41 33.29 8.77
CA GLU A 474 4.54 31.85 8.47
C GLU A 474 5.97 31.34 8.71
N LEU A 475 6.98 32.22 8.73
CA LEU A 475 8.39 31.86 8.93
C LEU A 475 8.67 31.48 10.39
N ALA A 476 7.81 31.87 11.33
CA ALA A 476 7.89 31.44 12.73
C ALA A 476 7.76 29.91 12.88
N ASN A 477 7.13 29.22 11.92
CA ASN A 477 7.02 27.76 11.89
C ASN A 477 8.22 27.06 11.22
N GLY A 478 9.29 27.82 10.98
CA GLY A 478 10.53 27.39 10.35
C GLY A 478 10.80 28.13 9.04
N ARG A 479 12.08 28.34 8.74
CA ARG A 479 12.55 28.99 7.51
C ARG A 479 13.76 28.29 6.91
N PHE A 480 13.91 28.42 5.60
CA PHE A 480 15.08 27.93 4.90
C PHE A 480 16.33 28.79 5.23
N PRO A 481 17.49 28.16 5.51
CA PRO A 481 18.74 28.90 5.68
C PRO A 481 19.08 29.74 4.45
N GLY A 482 19.39 31.03 4.66
CA GLY A 482 19.86 31.92 3.60
C GLY A 482 18.82 32.29 2.53
N ALA A 483 17.54 31.96 2.70
CA ALA A 483 16.49 32.34 1.76
C ALA A 483 16.15 33.83 1.84
N ILE A 484 15.90 34.45 0.68
CA ILE A 484 15.35 35.79 0.60
C ILE A 484 13.84 35.68 0.87
N ASN A 485 13.31 36.37 1.87
CA ASN A 485 11.86 36.42 2.07
C ASN A 485 11.26 37.64 1.37
N LEU A 486 10.41 37.39 0.37
CA LEU A 486 9.69 38.44 -0.34
C LEU A 486 8.23 37.97 -0.57
N PRO A 487 7.28 38.37 0.30
CA PRO A 487 5.92 37.87 0.24
C PRO A 487 5.27 38.07 -1.13
N LEU A 488 4.54 37.07 -1.62
CA LEU A 488 3.97 37.06 -2.99
C LEU A 488 3.21 38.35 -3.33
N ASN A 489 2.42 38.87 -2.39
CA ASN A 489 1.60 40.07 -2.61
C ASN A 489 2.44 41.35 -2.79
N GLN A 490 3.67 41.37 -2.29
CA GLN A 490 4.60 42.49 -2.42
C GLN A 490 5.59 42.30 -3.57
N LEU A 491 5.69 41.07 -4.12
CA LEU A 491 6.68 40.69 -5.13
C LEU A 491 6.63 41.58 -6.38
N ARG A 492 5.44 42.02 -6.81
CA ARG A 492 5.29 42.88 -8.00
C ARG A 492 5.94 44.25 -7.82
N GLU A 493 5.78 44.84 -6.64
CA GLU A 493 6.26 46.18 -6.31
C GLU A 493 7.74 46.17 -5.94
N ARG A 494 8.21 45.06 -5.38
CA ARG A 494 9.57 44.89 -4.85
C ARG A 494 10.45 44.03 -5.75
N ILE A 495 10.05 43.77 -7.00
CA ILE A 495 10.80 42.92 -7.93
C ILE A 495 12.21 43.43 -8.20
N SER A 496 12.43 44.75 -8.10
CA SER A 496 13.74 45.39 -8.27
C SER A 496 14.75 45.03 -7.17
N GLU A 497 14.30 44.43 -6.07
CA GLU A 497 15.20 43.88 -5.03
C GLU A 497 15.86 42.56 -5.47
N LEU A 498 15.36 41.94 -6.55
CA LEU A 498 15.91 40.73 -7.14
C LEU A 498 16.84 41.06 -8.30
N ASP A 499 17.93 40.30 -8.42
CA ASP A 499 18.93 40.42 -9.48
C ASP A 499 18.51 39.54 -10.67
N PRO A 500 18.13 40.11 -11.82
CA PRO A 500 17.63 39.33 -12.96
C PRO A 500 18.69 38.44 -13.62
N THR A 501 19.98 38.60 -13.26
CA THR A 501 21.06 37.74 -13.76
C THR A 501 21.23 36.44 -12.96
N LYS A 502 20.59 36.34 -11.79
CA LYS A 502 20.65 35.15 -10.93
C LYS A 502 19.57 34.13 -11.27
N ASN A 503 19.88 32.88 -11.01
CA ASN A 503 18.90 31.79 -11.02
C ASN A 503 18.18 31.75 -9.67
N TYR A 504 16.88 31.54 -9.68
CA TYR A 504 16.07 31.45 -8.48
C TYR A 504 15.37 30.09 -8.36
N VAL A 505 15.29 29.60 -7.13
CA VAL A 505 14.30 28.58 -6.76
C VAL A 505 13.27 29.27 -5.88
N VAL A 506 11.99 29.21 -6.23
CA VAL A 506 10.93 29.85 -5.44
C VAL A 506 10.16 28.82 -4.63
N SER A 507 9.90 29.14 -3.37
CA SER A 507 9.15 28.30 -2.44
C SER A 507 8.10 29.13 -1.70
N CYS A 508 7.01 28.47 -1.32
CA CYS A 508 5.98 29.01 -0.46
C CYS A 508 5.61 27.96 0.60
N HIS A 509 4.41 27.99 1.18
CA HIS A 509 4.00 26.92 2.08
C HIS A 509 3.75 25.59 1.34
N SER A 510 2.91 25.57 0.30
CA SER A 510 2.37 24.33 -0.30
C SER A 510 2.47 24.25 -1.83
N GLY A 511 3.27 25.10 -2.47
CA GLY A 511 3.52 25.11 -3.91
C GLY A 511 2.67 26.10 -4.73
N LEU A 512 1.41 26.35 -4.35
CA LEU A 512 0.51 27.19 -5.16
C LEU A 512 1.01 28.64 -5.30
N ARG A 513 1.39 29.29 -4.20
CA ARG A 513 1.85 30.69 -4.22
C ARG A 513 3.21 30.84 -4.90
N SER A 514 4.08 29.85 -4.76
CA SER A 514 5.39 29.83 -5.41
C SER A 514 5.26 29.60 -6.91
N TYR A 515 4.30 28.80 -7.37
CA TYR A 515 3.93 28.75 -8.79
C TYR A 515 3.49 30.12 -9.32
N VAL A 516 2.62 30.85 -8.61
CA VAL A 516 2.21 32.20 -9.02
C VAL A 516 3.40 33.16 -9.10
N ALA A 517 4.32 33.09 -8.13
CA ALA A 517 5.56 33.87 -8.15
C ALA A 517 6.48 33.49 -9.31
N GLU A 518 6.65 32.19 -9.59
CA GLU A 518 7.43 31.67 -10.71
C GLU A 518 6.88 32.21 -12.04
N ARG A 519 5.55 32.12 -12.25
CA ARG A 519 4.90 32.66 -13.46
C ARG A 519 5.09 34.17 -13.62
N LEU A 520 5.00 34.92 -12.52
CA LEU A 520 5.23 36.36 -12.51
C LEU A 520 6.67 36.67 -12.92
N LEU A 521 7.64 36.00 -12.30
CA LEU A 521 9.08 36.23 -12.51
C LEU A 521 9.52 35.82 -13.92
N LYS A 522 9.06 34.66 -14.44
CA LYS A 522 9.33 34.22 -15.81
C LYS A 522 8.84 35.24 -16.85
N GLN A 523 7.64 35.81 -16.67
CA GLN A 523 7.12 36.86 -17.56
C GLN A 523 7.90 38.18 -17.47
N LYS A 524 8.75 38.34 -16.46
CA LYS A 524 9.66 39.47 -16.30
C LYS A 524 11.10 39.13 -16.70
N GLY A 525 11.33 37.97 -17.31
CA GLY A 525 12.62 37.55 -17.85
C GLY A 525 13.58 36.92 -16.84
N PHE A 526 13.12 36.59 -15.63
CA PHE A 526 13.94 35.88 -14.64
C PHE A 526 14.05 34.40 -14.98
N ASN A 527 15.22 33.82 -14.71
CA ASN A 527 15.38 32.36 -14.67
C ASN A 527 14.97 31.84 -13.29
N VAL A 528 13.84 31.17 -13.21
CA VAL A 528 13.27 30.70 -11.95
C VAL A 528 12.62 29.33 -12.11
N LYS A 529 12.81 28.47 -11.10
CA LYS A 529 12.14 27.18 -10.95
C LYS A 529 11.31 27.17 -9.67
N ASN A 530 10.20 26.45 -9.67
CA ASN A 530 9.37 26.23 -8.49
C ASN A 530 9.89 25.04 -7.66
N LEU A 531 9.92 25.14 -6.33
CA LEU A 531 10.16 24.00 -5.47
C LEU A 531 8.86 23.19 -5.32
N ASP A 532 8.80 22.00 -5.91
CA ASP A 532 7.64 21.11 -5.82
C ASP A 532 7.38 20.69 -4.36
N GLY A 533 6.10 20.66 -3.94
CA GLY A 533 5.67 20.48 -2.55
C GLY A 533 6.06 21.62 -1.57
N ALA A 534 7.00 22.49 -1.96
CA ALA A 534 7.45 23.69 -1.26
C ALA A 534 7.88 23.43 0.21
N PHE A 535 7.71 24.42 1.09
CA PHE A 535 8.17 24.33 2.48
C PHE A 535 7.49 23.23 3.28
N ALA A 536 6.19 22.99 3.10
CA ALA A 536 5.46 21.98 3.88
C ALA A 536 6.03 20.58 3.66
N LEU A 537 6.19 20.18 2.39
CA LEU A 537 6.80 18.89 2.06
C LEU A 537 8.26 18.84 2.54
N TYR A 538 9.05 19.88 2.28
CA TYR A 538 10.45 19.92 2.70
C TYR A 538 10.61 19.79 4.22
N LYS A 539 9.77 20.49 5.00
CA LYS A 539 9.75 20.41 6.46
C LYS A 539 9.38 19.02 6.95
N THR A 540 8.43 18.34 6.30
CA THR A 540 8.06 16.97 6.68
C THR A 540 9.24 16.01 6.53
N VAL A 541 10.04 16.19 5.48
CA VAL A 541 11.06 15.21 5.04
C VAL A 541 12.46 15.51 5.57
N ARG A 542 12.80 16.80 5.70
CA ARG A 542 14.11 17.31 6.15
C ARG A 542 13.92 18.43 7.20
N PRO A 543 13.21 18.17 8.30
CA PRO A 543 12.99 19.19 9.33
C PRO A 543 14.29 19.72 9.92
N GLU A 544 15.34 18.90 10.00
CA GLU A 544 16.67 19.21 10.55
C GLU A 544 17.47 20.22 9.74
N GLU A 545 17.08 20.45 8.48
CA GLU A 545 17.75 21.40 7.58
C GLU A 545 17.13 22.81 7.64
N LEU A 546 16.10 22.98 8.45
CA LEU A 546 15.40 24.24 8.63
C LEU A 546 15.84 24.95 9.91
N ILE A 547 15.71 26.28 9.92
CA ILE A 547 15.94 27.10 11.10
C ILE A 547 14.59 27.34 11.78
N TYR A 548 14.52 26.99 13.06
CA TYR A 548 13.41 27.33 13.97
C TYR A 548 13.91 28.40 14.94
N GLU A 549 13.13 29.47 15.11
CA GLU A 549 13.44 30.57 16.04
C GLU A 549 12.60 30.49 17.31
#